data_AF-A0AAV9LNC0-F1
#
_entry.id   AF-A0AAV9LNC0-F1
#
_cell.length_a   1.000
_cell.length_b   1.000
_cell.length_c   1.000
_cell.angle_alpha   90.00
_cell.angle_beta   90.00
_cell.angle_gamma   90.00
#
_symmetry.space_group_name_H-M   'P 1'
#
loop_
_entity.id
_entity.type
_entity.pdbx_description
1 polymer ?
#
loop_
_entity_poly.entity_id
_entity_poly.type
_entity_poly.pdbx_seq_one_letter_code
_entity_poly.pdbx_strand_id
1 'polypeptide(L)'
;MSHPQNPLKLTCCLNLLNEELICPGCSGNIQTSRVMAYYCASCIFIMNRQCAGAPKTLTRVDNVSYELFFEFPFKNENAEIKCNICSKKAGTKGGLLYYNLEHDEALQVYCAIKK
;
A
#
# COMPACT_ATOMS: atom_id res chain seq x y z
N MET A 1 2.71 12.17 -6.10
CA MET A 1 3.21 10.81 -6.43
C MET A 1 3.07 10.62 -7.93
N SER A 2 4.18 10.54 -8.65
CA SER A 2 4.22 10.36 -10.11
C SER A 2 4.85 9.00 -10.42
N HIS A 3 4.16 8.17 -11.19
CA HIS A 3 4.79 7.06 -11.90
C HIS A 3 5.65 7.68 -13.01
N PRO A 4 6.90 7.26 -13.22
CA PRO A 4 7.86 7.99 -14.06
C PRO A 4 7.49 8.03 -15.55
N GLN A 5 6.42 7.36 -15.99
CA GLN A 5 5.99 7.39 -17.39
C GLN A 5 4.49 7.64 -17.65
N ASN A 6 3.61 7.74 -16.64
CA ASN A 6 2.18 7.98 -16.89
C ASN A 6 1.49 8.70 -15.69
N PRO A 7 0.67 9.74 -15.91
CA PRO A 7 -0.08 10.38 -14.83
C PRO A 7 -1.22 9.47 -14.33
N LEU A 8 -1.23 9.20 -13.02
CA LEU A 8 -2.30 8.46 -12.34
C LEU A 8 -3.60 9.29 -12.36
N LYS A 9 -4.71 8.72 -12.86
CA LYS A 9 -6.02 9.37 -12.85
C LYS A 9 -6.84 8.86 -11.66
N LEU A 10 -7.34 9.80 -10.86
CA LEU A 10 -8.31 9.50 -9.80
C LEU A 10 -9.64 9.11 -10.45
N THR A 11 -10.10 7.89 -10.18
CA THR A 11 -11.29 7.30 -10.80
C THR A 11 -12.23 6.77 -9.71
N CYS A 12 -13.54 6.91 -9.95
CA CYS A 12 -14.55 6.27 -9.11
C CYS A 12 -14.64 4.78 -9.50
N CYS A 13 -14.47 3.87 -8.52
CA CYS A 13 -14.38 2.43 -8.76
C CYS A 13 -15.66 1.79 -9.31
N LEU A 14 -16.81 2.49 -9.26
CA LEU A 14 -18.06 2.06 -9.89
C LEU A 14 -17.91 1.82 -11.40
N ASN A 15 -16.90 2.42 -12.04
CA ASN A 15 -16.63 2.27 -13.48
C ASN A 15 -15.70 1.09 -13.82
N LEU A 16 -15.22 0.33 -12.83
CA LEU A 16 -14.25 -0.77 -12.98
C LEU A 16 -14.88 -2.15 -12.71
N LEU A 17 -16.20 -2.26 -12.79
CA LEU A 17 -16.96 -3.49 -12.58
C LEU A 17 -16.50 -4.58 -13.57
N ASN A 18 -15.82 -5.61 -13.06
CA ASN A 18 -15.84 -7.02 -13.52
C ASN A 18 -14.70 -7.90 -12.93
N GLU A 19 -13.71 -7.34 -12.23
CA GLU A 19 -12.59 -8.11 -11.63
C GLU A 19 -12.35 -7.77 -10.15
N GLU A 20 -12.05 -8.74 -9.29
CA GLU A 20 -11.66 -8.50 -7.89
C GLU A 20 -10.35 -7.71 -7.81
N LEU A 21 -10.46 -6.39 -7.75
CA LEU A 21 -9.32 -5.50 -7.65
C LEU A 21 -8.86 -5.38 -6.19
N ILE A 22 -7.63 -5.79 -5.92
CA ILE A 22 -7.02 -5.73 -4.59
C ILE A 22 -6.08 -4.53 -4.50
N CYS A 23 -6.25 -3.69 -3.47
CA CYS A 23 -5.35 -2.58 -3.21
C CYS A 23 -4.01 -3.08 -2.67
N PRO A 24 -2.87 -2.78 -3.33
CA PRO A 24 -1.56 -3.26 -2.90
C PRO A 24 -1.13 -2.77 -1.52
N GLY A 25 -1.64 -1.63 -1.05
CA GLY A 25 -1.29 -1.05 0.26
C GLY A 25 -2.15 -1.54 1.43
N CYS A 26 -3.34 -2.10 1.19
CA CYS A 26 -4.21 -2.59 2.27
C CYS A 26 -4.63 -4.05 2.11
N SER A 27 -4.32 -4.68 0.97
CA SER A 27 -4.83 -5.99 0.57
C SER A 27 -6.35 -6.12 0.63
N GLY A 28 -7.07 -4.99 0.65
CA GLY A 28 -8.52 -4.91 0.67
C GLY A 28 -9.09 -4.83 -0.74
N ASN A 29 -10.27 -5.42 -0.94
CA ASN A 29 -11.02 -5.34 -2.18
C ASN A 29 -11.51 -3.90 -2.42
N ILE A 30 -11.29 -3.39 -3.62
CA ILE A 30 -11.59 -2.03 -4.05
C ILE A 30 -13.05 -1.89 -4.55
N GLN A 31 -13.70 -3.00 -4.92
CA GLN A 31 -15.05 -3.04 -5.49
C GLN A 31 -16.17 -2.82 -4.45
N THR A 32 -15.88 -2.93 -3.15
CA THR A 32 -16.93 -3.05 -2.12
C THR A 32 -17.44 -1.72 -1.55
N SER A 33 -16.97 -0.57 -2.04
CA SER A 33 -17.48 0.71 -1.57
C SER A 33 -17.27 1.82 -2.60
N ARG A 34 -17.99 2.94 -2.46
CA ARG A 34 -17.79 4.19 -3.24
C ARG A 34 -16.44 4.84 -2.93
N VAL A 35 -15.36 4.07 -3.00
CA VAL A 35 -14.01 4.49 -2.71
C VAL A 35 -13.42 5.04 -3.99
N MET A 36 -12.86 6.24 -3.90
CA MET A 36 -12.02 6.79 -4.95
C MET A 36 -10.70 6.03 -4.96
N ALA A 37 -10.28 5.54 -6.12
CA ALA A 37 -8.99 4.91 -6.32
C ALA A 37 -8.22 5.60 -7.45
N TYR A 38 -6.90 5.54 -7.38
CA TYR A 38 -6.06 5.87 -8.52
C TYR A 38 -5.95 4.64 -9.39
N TYR A 39 -6.21 4.80 -10.69
CA TYR A 39 -6.10 3.74 -11.67
C TYR A 39 -5.18 4.16 -12.81
N CYS A 40 -4.32 3.23 -13.23
CA CYS A 40 -3.43 3.33 -14.36
C CYS A 40 -3.89 2.31 -15.41
N ALA A 41 -4.52 2.74 -16.49
CA ALA A 41 -4.94 1.84 -17.56
C ALA A 41 -3.76 1.11 -18.23
N SER A 42 -2.63 1.81 -18.41
CA SER A 42 -1.45 1.27 -19.09
C SER A 42 -0.75 0.14 -18.33
N CYS A 43 -0.82 0.18 -17.01
CA CYS A 43 -0.11 -0.75 -16.12
C CYS A 43 -1.05 -1.60 -15.26
N ILE A 44 -2.37 -1.40 -15.42
CA ILE A 44 -3.45 -2.06 -14.66
C ILE A 44 -3.24 -1.89 -13.14
N PHE A 45 -2.53 -0.84 -12.73
CA PHE A 45 -2.27 -0.55 -11.34
C PHE A 45 -3.46 0.17 -10.73
N ILE A 46 -3.93 -0.29 -9.57
CA ILE A 46 -5.00 0.33 -8.82
C ILE A 46 -4.64 0.49 -7.35
N MET A 47 -4.97 1.64 -6.76
CA MET A 47 -4.71 1.90 -5.35
C MET A 47 -5.76 2.80 -4.74
N ASN A 48 -6.29 2.41 -3.58
CA ASN A 48 -7.24 3.24 -2.82
C ASN A 48 -6.65 4.62 -2.52
N ARG A 49 -7.46 5.67 -2.60
CA ARG A 49 -7.02 7.06 -2.36
C ARG A 49 -6.30 7.24 -1.03
N GLN A 50 -6.75 6.55 0.03
CA GLN A 50 -6.10 6.61 1.35
C GLN A 50 -4.68 6.03 1.32
N CYS A 51 -4.49 4.86 0.69
CA CYS A 51 -3.17 4.25 0.53
C CYS A 51 -2.28 5.10 -0.39
N ALA A 52 -2.85 5.71 -1.43
CA ALA A 52 -2.14 6.62 -2.32
C ALA A 52 -1.77 7.96 -1.67
N GLY A 53 -2.50 8.37 -0.64
CA GLY A 53 -2.19 9.57 0.13
C GLY A 53 -1.22 9.32 1.29
N ALA A 54 -0.73 8.09 1.46
CA ALA A 54 0.16 7.75 2.56
C ALA A 54 1.43 8.61 2.50
N PRO A 55 1.87 9.19 3.63
CA PRO A 55 3.11 9.95 3.66
C PRO A 55 4.32 9.06 3.38
N LYS A 56 5.42 9.65 2.89
CA LYS A 56 6.67 8.90 2.69
C LYS A 56 7.28 8.42 4.00
N THR A 57 7.07 9.17 5.07
CA THR A 57 7.55 8.88 6.41
C THR A 57 6.37 9.03 7.37
N LEU A 58 6.20 8.05 8.25
CA LEU A 58 5.16 8.04 9.25
C LEU A 58 5.78 7.82 10.63
N THR A 59 5.61 8.77 11.53
CA THR A 59 5.97 8.61 12.95
C THR A 59 4.71 8.24 13.74
N ARG A 60 4.78 7.15 14.49
CA ARG A 60 3.69 6.66 15.34
C ARG A 60 3.76 7.29 16.74
N VAL A 61 2.78 6.96 17.58
CA VAL A 61 2.62 7.52 18.95
C VAL A 61 3.73 7.11 19.92
N ASP A 62 4.41 6.01 19.64
CA ASP A 62 5.56 5.47 20.36
C ASP A 62 6.90 6.10 19.90
N ASN A 63 6.83 7.16 19.08
CA ASN A 63 7.98 7.85 18.50
C ASN A 63 8.84 6.98 17.55
N VAL A 64 8.30 5.84 17.09
CA VAL A 64 8.93 5.02 16.06
C VAL A 64 8.55 5.56 14.68
N SER A 65 9.55 5.78 13.83
CA SER A 65 9.37 6.33 12.47
C SER A 65 9.55 5.26 11.40
N TYR A 66 8.64 5.17 10.46
CA TYR A 66 8.67 4.18 9.38
C TYR A 66 8.76 4.88 8.03
N GLU A 67 9.51 4.28 7.11
CA GLU A 67 9.61 4.74 5.73
C GLU A 67 8.71 3.90 4.82
N LEU A 68 8.09 4.54 3.84
CA LEU A 68 7.24 3.90 2.85
C LEU A 68 8.08 3.33 1.71
N PHE A 69 7.98 2.02 1.49
CA PHE A 69 8.64 1.30 0.42
C PHE A 69 7.64 0.72 -0.59
N PHE A 70 8.02 0.72 -1.86
CA PHE A 70 7.26 0.12 -2.98
C PHE A 70 7.52 -1.37 -3.15
N GLU A 71 8.66 -1.82 -2.66
CA GLU A 71 9.07 -3.21 -2.52
C GLU A 71 9.95 -3.29 -1.29
N PHE A 72 9.93 -4.43 -0.60
CA PHE A 72 10.78 -4.61 0.55
C PHE A 72 12.26 -4.41 0.17
N PRO A 73 13.04 -3.61 0.91
CA PRO A 73 14.40 -3.26 0.52
C PRO A 73 15.35 -4.46 0.47
N PHE A 74 15.04 -5.56 1.17
CA PHE A 74 15.89 -6.76 1.21
C PHE A 74 15.38 -7.85 0.26
N LYS A 75 16.02 -7.93 -0.92
CA LYS A 75 15.59 -8.79 -2.03
C LYS A 75 15.88 -10.29 -1.86
N ASN A 76 16.70 -10.65 -0.86
CA ASN A 76 17.14 -12.03 -0.62
C ASN A 76 16.40 -12.71 0.53
N GLU A 77 15.37 -12.05 1.08
CA GLU A 77 14.59 -12.60 2.16
C GLU A 77 13.49 -13.51 1.60
N ASN A 78 13.64 -14.81 1.83
CA ASN A 78 12.63 -15.81 1.46
C ASN A 78 11.49 -15.90 2.48
N ALA A 79 11.62 -15.22 3.63
CA ALA A 79 10.60 -15.19 4.66
C ALA A 79 9.42 -14.31 4.24
N GLU A 80 8.21 -14.75 4.56
CA GLU A 80 7.04 -13.89 4.42
C GLU A 80 7.09 -12.77 5.46
N ILE A 81 7.20 -11.53 4.98
CA ILE A 81 7.18 -10.35 5.84
C ILE A 81 5.76 -10.12 6.34
N LYS A 82 5.59 -10.12 7.67
CA LYS A 82 4.29 -9.94 8.33
C LYS A 82 4.18 -8.54 8.90
N CYS A 83 2.95 -8.04 8.92
CA CYS A 83 2.59 -6.78 9.53
C CYS A 83 2.64 -6.92 11.06
N ASN A 84 3.43 -6.10 11.75
CA ASN A 84 3.53 -6.14 13.21
C ASN A 84 2.21 -5.81 13.93
N ILE A 85 1.24 -5.18 13.25
CA ILE A 85 -0.07 -4.85 13.85
C ILE A 85 -1.09 -5.97 13.68
N CYS A 86 -1.21 -6.55 12.48
CA CYS A 86 -2.30 -7.48 12.16
C CYS A 86 -1.83 -8.91 11.85
N SER A 87 -0.53 -9.16 11.86
CA SER A 87 0.13 -10.44 11.53
C SER A 87 -0.14 -10.99 10.13
N LYS A 88 -0.88 -10.27 9.28
CA LYS A 88 -1.04 -10.56 7.85
C LYS A 88 0.18 -10.07 7.06
N LYS A 89 0.36 -10.56 5.84
CA LYS A 89 1.45 -10.13 4.95
C LYS A 89 1.57 -8.59 4.85
N ALA A 90 2.74 -8.03 5.15
CA ALA A 90 2.96 -6.58 5.23
C ALA A 90 2.89 -5.87 3.86
N GLY A 91 3.22 -6.59 2.79
CA GLY A 91 3.14 -6.11 1.42
C GLY A 91 2.98 -7.26 0.44
N THR A 92 2.50 -6.95 -0.76
CA THR A 92 2.47 -7.91 -1.88
C THR A 92 3.69 -7.72 -2.78
N LYS A 93 3.94 -8.63 -3.72
CA LYS A 93 4.98 -8.43 -4.73
C LYS A 93 4.60 -7.19 -5.55
N GLY A 94 5.42 -6.14 -5.53
CA GLY A 94 5.10 -4.83 -6.09
C GLY A 94 4.09 -4.01 -5.27
N GLY A 95 3.88 -4.38 -4.01
CA GLY A 95 2.97 -3.70 -3.07
C GLY A 95 3.68 -2.86 -2.04
N LEU A 96 2.96 -1.85 -1.54
CA LEU A 96 3.51 -0.88 -0.58
C LEU A 96 3.51 -1.42 0.85
N LEU A 97 4.56 -1.10 1.59
CA LEU A 97 4.63 -1.32 3.04
C LEU A 97 5.40 -0.19 3.72
N TYR A 98 5.16 -0.01 5.01
CA TYR A 98 6.03 0.78 5.87
C TYR A 98 7.05 -0.14 6.54
N TYR A 99 8.29 0.31 6.64
CA TYR A 99 9.35 -0.45 7.29
C TYR A 99 10.20 0.45 8.18
N ASN A 100 10.54 -0.05 9.36
CA ASN A 100 11.55 0.54 10.25
C ASN A 100 12.72 -0.44 10.36
N LEU A 101 13.92 0.01 9.97
CA LEU A 101 15.12 -0.82 9.99
C LEU A 101 15.66 -1.08 11.40
N GLU A 102 15.54 -0.11 12.30
CA GLU A 102 16.11 -0.20 13.65
C GLU A 102 15.38 -1.23 14.52
N HIS A 103 14.07 -1.35 14.34
CA HIS A 103 13.19 -2.25 15.08
C HIS A 103 12.87 -3.53 14.30
N ASP A 104 13.31 -3.62 13.03
CA ASP A 104 12.98 -4.71 12.11
C ASP A 104 11.47 -4.96 12.02
N GLU A 105 10.71 -3.87 11.80
CA GLU A 105 9.26 -3.91 11.82
C GLU A 105 8.67 -3.50 10.47
N ALA A 106 7.71 -4.29 10.00
CA ALA A 106 6.98 -4.02 8.78
C ALA A 106 5.50 -3.80 9.08
N LEU A 107 4.89 -2.80 8.43
CA LEU A 107 3.46 -2.50 8.57
C LEU A 107 2.81 -2.43 7.20
N GLN A 108 1.62 -3.01 7.08
CA GLN A 108 0.72 -2.67 5.96
C GLN A 108 0.42 -1.17 6.00
N VAL A 109 0.41 -0.51 4.84
CA VAL A 109 0.12 0.94 4.75
C VAL A 109 -1.17 1.29 5.46
N TYR A 110 -2.21 0.48 5.28
CA TYR A 110 -3.50 0.68 5.96
C TYR A 110 -3.41 0.59 7.48
N CYS A 111 -2.74 -0.43 8.02
CA CYS A 111 -2.55 -0.58 9.47
C CYS A 111 -1.72 0.57 10.06
N ALA A 112 -0.79 1.11 9.28
CA ALA A 112 0.04 2.22 9.70
C ALA A 112 -0.76 3.53 9.77
N ILE A 113 -1.59 3.83 8.76
CA ILE A 113 -2.35 5.10 8.67
C ILE A 113 -3.69 5.08 9.43
N LYS A 114 -4.23 3.90 9.73
CA LYS A 114 -5.44 3.77 10.54
C LYS A 114 -5.06 3.98 12.01
N LYS A 115 -5.52 5.10 12.55
CA LYS A 115 -5.44 5.43 13.98
C LYS A 115 -6.25 4.46 14.82
#